data_AF-A0A2W6B084-F1
#
_entry.id   AF-A0A2W6B084-F1
#
_cell.length_a   1.000
_cell.length_b   1.000
_cell.length_c   1.000
_cell.angle_alpha   90.00
_cell.angle_beta   90.00
_cell.angle_gamma   90.00
#
_symmetry.space_group_name_H-M   'P 1'
#
loop_
_entity.id
_entity.type
_entity.pdbx_description
1 polymer ?
#
loop_
_entity_poly.entity_id
_entity_poly.type
_entity_poly.pdbx_seq_one_letter_code
_entity_poly.pdbx_strand_id
1 'polypeptide(L)'
;MSLSLFVRAFSLQPGEAVSTAPASIVHNQVRVCPDPIFIIGAFRSGTSALARSLGEHSDLWYSSETNFLPGLFHDNASRLNEIYSQGAHWMREGGLTRKDFYHYVALGINALFTSRSGEKRWVEKTPRNSLIAGVLGDALPGAYFIHIVRDGRRVVHSMCHFLDAVSEETRAEWEAAASVPKWSQDFRAACQTWRDHVEAALDFSIHHPNRCLTVRYEELIADPEAGFRTIFQFVHVPHQRGPIDFFRSRRIQSSFPGTAIATPEDRPDPWQEWTLSQKRVFMEEAGQTMLEAGLVSEAELQRLEEDAERQPGSSGMGLLRYQRTQEHIQDIVGQLVPEGDSVLVVSRGDENLLQFEGRTGWHFPQDEDGVYAGYHPAHTEQAIGMLEDLRLKGAGYLLVPLSAFWWLDFYAGFRNTLETNYVQAWRDSYCVLYALHPHPGKPT
;
A
#
# COMPACT_ATOMS: atom_id res chain seq x y z
N MET A 1 0.92 -80.24 6.17
CA MET A 1 1.20 -78.85 6.61
C MET A 1 0.09 -78.46 7.57
N SER A 2 0.45 -78.21 8.83
CA SER A 2 -0.46 -78.28 9.98
C SER A 2 -1.30 -77.01 10.14
N LEU A 3 -2.60 -77.19 10.30
CA LEU A 3 -3.45 -76.36 11.16
C LEU A 3 -3.04 -76.60 12.62
N SER A 4 -3.07 -75.57 13.47
CA SER A 4 -3.37 -75.71 14.89
C SER A 4 -3.84 -74.38 15.47
N LEU A 5 -5.11 -74.36 15.86
CA LEU A 5 -5.69 -73.41 16.80
C LEU A 5 -5.01 -73.56 18.17
N PHE A 6 -4.71 -72.44 18.82
CA PHE A 6 -4.65 -72.42 20.29
C PHE A 6 -5.32 -71.15 20.82
N VAL A 7 -6.61 -71.30 21.10
CA VAL A 7 -7.36 -70.40 21.99
C VAL A 7 -6.86 -70.69 23.41
N ARG A 8 -6.23 -69.71 24.06
CA ARG A 8 -6.11 -69.69 25.53
C ARG A 8 -7.05 -68.64 26.07
N ALA A 9 -8.09 -69.13 26.76
CA ALA A 9 -9.03 -68.36 27.53
C ALA A 9 -8.30 -67.63 28.68
N PHE A 10 -8.47 -66.31 28.76
CA PHE A 10 -8.21 -65.56 29.98
C PHE A 10 -9.49 -65.58 30.82
N SER A 11 -9.40 -66.16 32.02
CA SER A 11 -10.45 -66.03 33.04
C SER A 11 -10.51 -64.58 33.50
N LEU A 12 -11.69 -63.96 33.38
CA LEU A 12 -12.01 -62.70 34.05
C LEU A 12 -12.21 -62.99 35.55
N GLN A 13 -11.38 -62.38 36.40
CA GLN A 13 -11.77 -62.09 37.78
C GLN A 13 -12.24 -60.62 37.85
N PRO A 14 -13.38 -60.32 38.49
CA PRO A 14 -13.82 -58.95 38.70
C PRO A 14 -13.19 -58.42 39.98
N GLY A 15 -12.39 -57.36 39.90
CA GLY A 15 -11.83 -56.72 41.07
C GLY A 15 -10.96 -55.51 40.74
N GLU A 16 -11.50 -54.34 41.06
CA GLU A 16 -10.82 -53.07 41.26
C GLU A 16 -10.27 -52.34 40.01
N ALA A 17 -11.07 -51.35 39.61
CA ALA A 17 -10.59 -50.17 38.93
C ALA A 17 -9.53 -49.46 39.79
N VAL A 18 -8.29 -49.40 39.32
CA VAL A 18 -7.37 -48.33 39.66
C VAL A 18 -6.84 -47.74 38.35
N SER A 19 -7.29 -46.51 38.12
CA SER A 19 -6.83 -45.58 37.10
C SER A 19 -5.30 -45.48 37.08
N THR A 20 -4.69 -45.82 35.96
CA THR A 20 -3.44 -45.20 35.53
C THR A 20 -3.46 -45.01 34.00
N ALA A 21 -4.16 -43.97 33.54
CA ALA A 21 -3.73 -43.32 32.31
C ALA A 21 -2.29 -42.83 32.56
N PRO A 22 -1.35 -43.00 31.61
CA PRO A 22 0.00 -42.49 31.80
C PRO A 22 -0.12 -40.97 32.00
N ALA A 23 0.46 -40.49 33.10
CA ALA A 23 0.58 -39.07 33.37
C ALA A 23 1.15 -38.42 32.11
N SER A 24 0.34 -37.59 31.45
CA SER A 24 0.82 -36.72 30.40
C SER A 24 1.99 -35.96 30.97
N ILE A 25 3.19 -36.22 30.43
CA ILE A 25 4.36 -35.41 30.72
C ILE A 25 4.01 -34.03 30.18
N VAL A 26 3.54 -33.14 31.05
CA VAL A 26 3.41 -31.72 30.73
C VAL A 26 4.83 -31.18 30.71
N HIS A 27 5.54 -31.41 29.62
CA HIS A 27 6.79 -30.70 29.35
C HIS A 27 6.47 -29.22 29.23
N ASN A 28 7.21 -28.37 29.98
CA ASN A 28 7.19 -26.90 30.01
C ASN A 28 6.02 -26.22 29.28
N GLN A 29 5.14 -25.55 30.03
CA GLN A 29 4.14 -24.65 29.44
C GLN A 29 4.81 -23.70 28.43
N VAL A 30 4.44 -23.85 27.15
CA VAL A 30 4.93 -23.00 26.08
C VAL A 30 4.21 -21.67 26.18
N ARG A 31 4.94 -20.61 26.55
CA ARG A 31 4.40 -19.25 26.61
C ARG A 31 4.46 -18.61 25.23
N VAL A 32 3.40 -17.89 24.88
CA VAL A 32 3.29 -17.11 23.65
C VAL A 32 2.90 -15.67 23.99
N CYS A 33 3.33 -14.72 23.17
CA CYS A 33 2.90 -13.34 23.25
C CYS A 33 1.49 -13.22 22.65
N PRO A 34 0.47 -12.76 23.38
CA PRO A 34 -0.89 -12.70 22.86
C PRO A 34 -1.05 -11.67 21.74
N ASP A 35 -0.27 -10.59 21.78
CA ASP A 35 -0.50 -9.39 21.00
C ASP A 35 0.76 -8.82 20.33
N PRO A 36 1.61 -9.60 19.66
CA PRO A 36 2.90 -9.11 19.18
C PRO A 36 2.80 -7.92 18.20
N ILE A 37 3.90 -7.15 18.07
CA ILE A 37 3.93 -5.97 17.20
C ILE A 37 4.79 -6.25 15.97
N PHE A 38 4.25 -5.97 14.79
CA PHE A 38 4.99 -5.95 13.53
C PHE A 38 5.17 -4.51 13.05
N ILE A 39 6.39 -4.12 12.72
CA ILE A 39 6.63 -2.88 11.96
C ILE A 39 6.76 -3.26 10.48
N ILE A 40 5.86 -2.70 9.69
CA ILE A 40 5.81 -2.88 8.23
C ILE A 40 6.04 -1.53 7.52
N GLY A 41 6.42 -1.61 6.26
CA GLY A 41 6.77 -0.47 5.41
C GLY A 41 7.92 -0.83 4.46
N ALA A 42 8.06 -0.02 3.40
CA ALA A 42 9.12 -0.20 2.43
C ALA A 42 10.52 -0.10 3.08
N PHE A 43 11.52 -0.73 2.44
CA PHE A 43 12.92 -0.52 2.83
C PHE A 43 13.22 0.98 2.82
N ARG A 44 14.13 1.42 3.71
CA ARG A 44 14.60 2.83 3.80
C ARG A 44 13.53 3.85 4.23
N SER A 45 12.34 3.41 4.64
CA SER A 45 11.26 4.27 5.18
C SER A 45 11.38 4.58 6.68
N GLY A 46 12.51 4.24 7.32
CA GLY A 46 12.71 4.46 8.76
C GLY A 46 12.28 3.29 9.66
N THR A 47 11.92 2.15 9.09
CA THR A 47 11.47 0.95 9.82
C THR A 47 12.44 0.50 10.92
N SER A 48 13.77 0.46 10.68
CA SER A 48 14.72 0.10 11.74
C SER A 48 14.87 1.18 12.82
N ALA A 49 14.74 2.46 12.47
CA ALA A 49 14.83 3.54 13.46
C ALA A 49 13.64 3.46 14.43
N LEU A 50 12.44 3.24 13.91
CA LEU A 50 11.24 3.01 14.71
C LEU A 50 11.36 1.76 15.59
N ALA A 51 11.78 0.62 15.00
CA ALA A 51 11.89 -0.64 15.74
C ALA A 51 12.90 -0.58 16.89
N ARG A 52 14.08 0.00 16.64
CA ARG A 52 15.09 0.21 17.68
C ARG A 52 14.60 1.14 18.77
N SER A 53 13.88 2.21 18.40
CA SER A 53 13.30 3.14 19.37
C SER A 53 12.28 2.43 20.27
N LEU A 54 11.35 1.65 19.70
CA LEU A 54 10.42 0.86 20.50
C LEU A 54 11.14 -0.16 21.39
N GLY A 55 12.29 -0.69 20.97
CA GLY A 55 13.14 -1.56 21.79
C GLY A 55 13.68 -0.91 23.07
N GLU A 56 13.71 0.42 23.16
CA GLU A 56 14.10 1.17 24.37
C GLU A 56 12.94 1.31 25.38
N HIS A 57 11.73 0.84 25.04
CA HIS A 57 10.59 0.85 25.95
C HIS A 57 10.72 -0.29 26.98
N SER A 58 10.39 -0.07 28.25
CA SER A 58 10.55 -1.09 29.30
C SER A 58 9.77 -2.38 29.02
N ASP A 59 8.60 -2.26 28.38
CA ASP A 59 7.65 -3.36 28.18
C ASP A 59 7.78 -4.03 26.79
N LEU A 60 8.61 -3.46 25.91
CA LEU A 60 8.81 -3.97 24.56
C LEU A 60 10.19 -4.59 24.41
N TRP A 61 10.30 -5.55 23.50
CA TRP A 61 11.56 -6.18 23.14
C TRP A 61 11.73 -6.18 21.63
N TYR A 62 12.88 -5.70 21.16
CA TYR A 62 13.29 -5.76 19.77
C TYR A 62 14.72 -6.30 19.71
N SER A 63 15.00 -7.17 18.74
CA SER A 63 16.36 -7.67 18.47
C SER A 63 16.86 -7.17 17.12
N SER A 64 16.63 -7.94 16.05
CA SER A 64 17.05 -7.65 14.68
C SER A 64 16.02 -8.15 13.68
N GLU A 65 16.23 -7.86 12.40
CA GLU A 65 15.43 -8.44 11.33
C GLU A 65 15.58 -9.97 11.35
N THR A 66 14.46 -10.68 11.27
CA THR A 66 14.47 -12.14 11.26
C THR A 66 14.65 -12.70 9.86
N ASN A 67 14.17 -11.98 8.83
CA ASN A 67 14.30 -12.28 7.40
C ASN A 67 13.72 -13.63 6.90
N PHE A 68 13.36 -14.55 7.80
CA PHE A 68 12.83 -15.87 7.43
C PHE A 68 11.30 -15.90 7.28
N LEU A 69 10.54 -15.01 7.94
CA LEU A 69 9.07 -14.99 7.86
C LEU A 69 8.54 -14.81 6.43
N PRO A 70 9.07 -13.86 5.61
CA PRO A 70 8.65 -13.72 4.21
C PRO A 70 8.90 -14.99 3.39
N GLY A 71 10.07 -15.62 3.54
CA GLY A 71 10.39 -16.87 2.83
C GLY A 71 9.51 -18.04 3.27
N LEU A 72 9.04 -18.02 4.51
CA LEU A 72 8.19 -19.06 5.07
C LEU A 72 6.73 -18.91 4.63
N PHE A 73 6.18 -17.69 4.58
CA PHE A 73 4.74 -17.43 4.44
C PHE A 73 4.25 -16.85 3.11
N HIS A 74 5.12 -16.43 2.18
CA HIS A 74 4.69 -15.72 0.95
C HIS A 74 3.95 -16.61 -0.08
N ASP A 75 2.69 -16.30 -0.38
CA ASP A 75 1.68 -17.31 -0.82
C ASP A 75 1.84 -17.88 -2.26
N ASN A 76 2.55 -17.23 -3.18
CA ASN A 76 2.65 -17.71 -4.57
C ASN A 76 3.77 -18.76 -4.80
N ALA A 77 4.71 -18.91 -3.86
CA ALA A 77 5.81 -19.87 -3.93
C ALA A 77 6.37 -20.26 -2.53
N SER A 78 5.58 -20.10 -1.45
CA SER A 78 6.11 -20.35 -0.10
C SER A 78 6.37 -21.81 0.16
N ARG A 79 7.42 -22.05 0.95
CA ARG A 79 7.74 -23.36 1.49
C ARG A 79 6.59 -23.95 2.32
N LEU A 80 5.85 -23.11 3.06
CA LEU A 80 4.70 -23.59 3.83
C LEU A 80 3.55 -24.04 2.95
N ASN A 81 3.25 -23.35 1.85
CA ASN A 81 2.18 -23.76 0.96
C ASN A 81 2.51 -25.10 0.27
N GLU A 82 3.78 -25.30 -0.11
CA GLU A 82 4.27 -26.60 -0.60
C GLU A 82 4.08 -27.72 0.44
N ILE A 83 4.49 -27.47 1.68
CA ILE A 83 4.36 -28.43 2.79
C ILE A 83 2.88 -28.72 3.10
N TYR A 84 2.05 -27.67 3.14
CA TYR A 84 0.60 -27.80 3.32
C TYR A 84 0.00 -28.71 2.26
N SER A 85 0.34 -28.49 0.99
CA SER A 85 -0.19 -29.25 -0.14
C SER A 85 0.14 -30.75 -0.05
N GLN A 86 1.34 -31.08 0.43
CA GLN A 86 1.76 -32.48 0.65
C GLN A 86 0.96 -33.15 1.79
N GLY A 87 0.62 -32.40 2.84
CA GLY A 87 -0.14 -32.88 3.99
C GLY A 87 -1.66 -32.68 3.90
N ALA A 88 -2.16 -32.15 2.77
CA ALA A 88 -3.52 -31.62 2.70
C ALA A 88 -4.61 -32.67 2.94
N HIS A 89 -4.37 -33.95 2.60
CA HIS A 89 -5.31 -35.03 2.91
C HIS A 89 -5.49 -35.21 4.42
N TRP A 90 -4.38 -35.38 5.15
CA TRP A 90 -4.39 -35.57 6.60
C TRP A 90 -5.04 -34.38 7.32
N MET A 91 -4.75 -33.15 6.87
CA MET A 91 -5.37 -31.95 7.44
C MET A 91 -6.87 -31.92 7.19
N ARG A 92 -7.33 -32.23 5.97
CA ARG A 92 -8.77 -32.28 5.64
C ARG A 92 -9.51 -33.36 6.43
N GLU A 93 -8.91 -34.55 6.59
CA GLU A 93 -9.49 -35.61 7.44
C GLU A 93 -9.60 -35.17 8.90
N GLY A 94 -8.64 -34.38 9.39
CA GLY A 94 -8.65 -33.79 10.73
C GLY A 94 -9.50 -32.53 10.88
N GLY A 95 -10.18 -32.06 9.82
CA GLY A 95 -10.98 -30.83 9.85
C GLY A 95 -10.17 -29.53 9.95
N LEU A 96 -8.87 -29.57 9.63
CA LEU A 96 -7.97 -28.42 9.67
C LEU A 96 -7.93 -27.70 8.32
N THR A 97 -8.08 -26.38 8.36
CA THR A 97 -7.93 -25.50 7.20
C THR A 97 -6.47 -25.09 6.99
N ARG A 98 -6.17 -24.49 5.84
CA ARG A 98 -4.87 -23.84 5.59
C ARG A 98 -4.56 -22.75 6.63
N LYS A 99 -5.59 -22.01 7.05
CA LYS A 99 -5.47 -20.96 8.07
C LYS A 99 -5.09 -21.54 9.42
N ASP A 100 -5.70 -22.67 9.81
CA ASP A 100 -5.34 -23.37 11.06
C ASP A 100 -3.89 -23.84 11.03
N PHE A 101 -3.46 -24.43 9.91
CA PHE A 101 -2.07 -24.86 9.74
C PHE A 101 -1.09 -23.68 9.90
N TYR A 102 -1.33 -22.57 9.22
CA TYR A 102 -0.48 -21.37 9.33
C TYR A 102 -0.51 -20.78 10.74
N HIS A 103 -1.67 -20.79 11.39
CA HIS A 103 -1.84 -20.34 12.77
C HIS A 103 -0.97 -21.17 13.73
N TYR A 104 -1.02 -22.50 13.66
CA TYR A 104 -0.20 -23.36 14.54
C TYR A 104 1.31 -23.21 14.28
N VAL A 105 1.73 -23.04 13.02
CA VAL A 105 3.14 -22.74 12.71
C VAL A 105 3.54 -21.39 13.29
N ALA A 106 2.70 -20.36 13.14
CA ALA A 106 2.95 -19.04 13.68
C ALA A 106 2.95 -19.02 15.23
N LEU A 107 2.16 -19.86 15.89
CA LEU A 107 2.23 -20.04 17.35
C LEU A 107 3.58 -20.61 17.79
N GLY A 108 4.17 -21.54 17.03
CA GLY A 108 5.53 -22.03 17.29
C GLY A 108 6.60 -20.94 17.15
N ILE A 109 6.48 -20.08 16.14
CA ILE A 109 7.37 -18.92 15.95
C ILE A 109 7.17 -17.90 17.07
N ASN A 110 5.93 -17.64 17.46
CA ASN A 110 5.59 -16.75 18.56
C ASN A 110 6.22 -17.25 19.88
N ALA A 111 6.13 -18.55 20.16
CA ALA A 111 6.80 -19.16 21.30
C ALA A 111 8.32 -18.98 21.26
N LEU A 112 8.94 -19.13 20.07
CA LEU A 112 10.37 -18.89 19.87
C LEU A 112 10.76 -17.46 20.24
N PHE A 113 10.05 -16.44 19.73
CA PHE A 113 10.33 -15.04 20.07
C PHE A 113 10.06 -14.73 21.53
N THR A 114 8.95 -15.24 22.07
CA THR A 114 8.59 -15.08 23.49
C THR A 114 9.69 -15.64 24.40
N SER A 115 10.30 -16.77 24.05
CA SER A 115 11.42 -17.38 24.80
C SER A 115 12.72 -16.56 24.86
N ARG A 116 12.81 -15.47 24.07
CA ARG A 116 13.97 -14.56 24.02
C ARG A 116 13.64 -13.15 24.48
N SER A 117 12.36 -12.82 24.58
CA SER A 117 11.88 -11.49 24.95
C SER A 117 12.05 -11.11 26.42
N GLY A 118 12.31 -12.08 27.30
CA GLY A 118 12.35 -11.85 28.74
C GLY A 118 10.98 -11.41 29.31
N GLU A 119 9.90 -12.07 28.85
CA GLU A 119 8.49 -11.76 29.20
C GLU A 119 7.94 -10.44 28.64
N LYS A 120 8.76 -9.66 27.93
CA LYS A 120 8.31 -8.44 27.25
C LYS A 120 7.55 -8.76 25.97
N ARG A 121 6.71 -7.82 25.54
CA ARG A 121 6.03 -7.91 24.26
C ARG A 121 7.02 -7.72 23.12
N TRP A 122 7.17 -8.72 22.27
CA TRP A 122 8.15 -8.65 21.19
C TRP A 122 7.64 -7.80 20.01
N VAL A 123 8.60 -7.09 19.41
CA VAL A 123 8.47 -6.31 18.19
C VAL A 123 9.30 -7.00 17.12
N GLU A 124 8.70 -7.33 15.99
CA GLU A 124 9.41 -7.83 14.82
C GLU A 124 9.35 -6.79 13.71
N LYS A 125 10.50 -6.57 13.07
CA LYS A 125 10.59 -5.72 11.89
C LYS A 125 11.45 -6.42 10.87
N THR A 126 10.82 -6.80 9.76
CA THR A 126 11.47 -7.15 8.50
C THR A 126 10.70 -6.44 7.39
N PRO A 127 11.30 -5.58 6.54
CA PRO A 127 10.56 -4.77 5.56
C PRO A 127 9.63 -5.59 4.65
N ARG A 128 10.08 -6.78 4.23
CA ARG A 128 9.31 -7.71 3.40
C ARG A 128 8.06 -8.27 4.09
N ASN A 129 7.89 -8.10 5.39
CA ASN A 129 6.65 -8.50 6.08
C ASN A 129 5.45 -7.70 5.62
N SER A 130 5.66 -6.50 5.05
CA SER A 130 4.60 -5.71 4.41
C SER A 130 3.85 -6.53 3.36
N LEU A 131 4.59 -7.35 2.58
CA LEU A 131 4.04 -8.19 1.50
C LEU A 131 3.31 -9.44 2.00
N ILE A 132 3.38 -9.73 3.30
CA ILE A 132 2.71 -10.88 3.93
C ILE A 132 1.88 -10.45 5.14
N ALA A 133 1.56 -9.15 5.27
CA ALA A 133 0.85 -8.61 6.43
C ALA A 133 -0.50 -9.30 6.64
N GLY A 134 -1.26 -9.57 5.55
CA GLY A 134 -2.50 -10.34 5.61
C GLY A 134 -2.31 -11.74 6.19
N VAL A 135 -1.30 -12.48 5.71
CA VAL A 135 -0.98 -13.83 6.21
C VAL A 135 -0.57 -13.81 7.68
N LEU A 136 0.27 -12.85 8.09
CA LEU A 136 0.66 -12.69 9.49
C LEU A 136 -0.53 -12.32 10.38
N GLY A 137 -1.40 -11.43 9.90
CA GLY A 137 -2.60 -11.01 10.61
C GLY A 137 -3.64 -12.11 10.77
N ASP A 138 -3.71 -13.05 9.82
CA ASP A 138 -4.54 -14.25 9.92
C ASP A 138 -3.93 -15.30 10.85
N ALA A 139 -2.62 -15.52 10.76
CA ALA A 139 -1.92 -16.53 11.53
C ALA A 139 -1.72 -16.10 13.01
N LEU A 140 -1.63 -14.81 13.29
CA LEU A 140 -1.52 -14.23 14.63
C LEU A 140 -2.64 -13.21 14.85
N PRO A 141 -3.86 -13.65 15.21
CA PRO A 141 -5.03 -12.78 15.24
C PRO A 141 -4.94 -11.62 16.25
N GLY A 142 -4.13 -11.76 17.30
CA GLY A 142 -3.89 -10.69 18.28
C GLY A 142 -2.79 -9.69 17.89
N ALA A 143 -2.09 -9.89 16.78
CA ALA A 143 -0.96 -9.04 16.39
C ALA A 143 -1.41 -7.61 16.01
N TYR A 144 -0.56 -6.65 16.38
CA TYR A 144 -0.66 -5.24 15.99
C TYR A 144 0.39 -4.92 14.94
N PHE A 145 0.07 -4.00 14.04
CA PHE A 145 0.91 -3.59 12.93
C PHE A 145 1.09 -2.07 12.96
N ILE A 146 2.33 -1.63 12.79
CA ILE A 146 2.64 -0.21 12.59
C ILE A 146 3.23 -0.09 11.19
N HIS A 147 2.46 0.49 10.27
CA HIS A 147 2.90 0.80 8.93
C HIS A 147 3.59 2.16 8.93
N ILE A 148 4.92 2.19 8.80
CA ILE A 148 5.65 3.44 8.57
C ILE A 148 5.82 3.69 7.08
N VAL A 149 5.27 4.81 6.61
CA VAL A 149 5.33 5.26 5.23
C VAL A 149 6.19 6.52 5.13
N ARG A 150 6.94 6.65 4.03
CA ARG A 150 7.86 7.76 3.78
C ARG A 150 7.75 8.17 2.32
N ASP A 151 8.03 9.44 2.03
CA ASP A 151 8.13 9.97 0.66
C ASP A 151 8.94 9.02 -0.25
N GLY A 152 8.27 8.49 -1.28
CA GLY A 152 8.82 7.53 -2.21
C GLY A 152 10.05 8.05 -2.95
N ARG A 153 10.12 9.36 -3.22
CA ARG A 153 11.29 9.99 -3.87
C ARG A 153 12.53 9.84 -3.00
N ARG A 154 12.38 10.08 -1.69
CA ARG A 154 13.46 9.93 -0.71
C ARG A 154 13.83 8.47 -0.46
N VAL A 155 12.85 7.56 -0.50
CA VAL A 155 13.11 6.13 -0.36
C VAL A 155 13.87 5.58 -1.57
N VAL A 156 13.40 5.85 -2.79
CA VAL A 156 14.03 5.42 -4.04
C VAL A 156 15.45 5.98 -4.14
N HIS A 157 15.65 7.26 -3.84
CA HIS A 157 17.00 7.83 -3.79
C HIS A 157 17.88 7.11 -2.77
N SER A 158 17.38 6.84 -1.55
CA SER A 158 18.15 6.05 -0.56
C SER A 158 18.43 4.61 -1.00
N MET A 159 17.56 4.00 -1.80
CA MET A 159 17.73 2.65 -2.34
C MET A 159 18.85 2.64 -3.40
N CYS A 160 18.82 3.59 -4.34
CA CYS A 160 19.83 3.69 -5.40
C CYS A 160 21.23 4.02 -4.86
N HIS A 161 21.33 4.78 -3.76
CA HIS A 161 22.59 5.10 -3.09
C HIS A 161 22.96 4.13 -1.95
N PHE A 162 22.25 3.00 -1.83
CA PHE A 162 22.48 2.05 -0.75
C PHE A 162 23.88 1.43 -0.82
N LEU A 163 24.32 1.03 -2.01
CA LEU A 163 25.61 0.38 -2.21
C LEU A 163 26.80 1.30 -1.96
N ASP A 164 26.61 2.63 -2.04
CA ASP A 164 27.65 3.63 -1.76
C ASP A 164 28.06 3.63 -0.29
N ALA A 165 27.19 3.12 0.60
CA ALA A 165 27.44 3.01 2.04
C ALA A 165 27.90 1.61 2.48
N VAL A 166 28.01 0.66 1.55
CA VAL A 166 28.48 -0.72 1.80
C VAL A 166 29.97 -0.78 1.52
N SER A 167 30.75 -1.46 2.38
CA SER A 167 32.18 -1.64 2.12
C SER A 167 32.41 -2.47 0.84
N GLU A 168 33.54 -2.26 0.18
CA GLU A 168 33.87 -3.01 -1.05
C GLU A 168 33.91 -4.52 -0.78
N GLU A 169 34.39 -4.95 0.39
CA GLU A 169 34.44 -6.37 0.76
C GLU A 169 33.03 -6.98 0.88
N THR A 170 32.14 -6.33 1.63
CA THR A 170 30.75 -6.81 1.79
C THR A 170 30.01 -6.80 0.46
N ARG A 171 30.25 -5.79 -0.38
CA ARG A 171 29.67 -5.73 -1.71
C ARG A 171 30.13 -6.90 -2.59
N ALA A 172 31.43 -7.20 -2.61
CA ALA A 172 31.98 -8.32 -3.37
C ALA A 172 31.42 -9.67 -2.89
N GLU A 173 31.25 -9.86 -1.58
CA GLU A 173 30.62 -11.05 -0.99
C GLU A 173 29.16 -11.20 -1.47
N TRP A 174 28.39 -10.11 -1.48
CA TRP A 174 26.99 -10.16 -1.92
C TRP A 174 26.86 -10.41 -3.42
N GLU A 175 27.75 -9.83 -4.23
CA GLU A 175 27.82 -10.07 -5.68
C GLU A 175 28.16 -11.53 -5.98
N ALA A 176 29.15 -12.11 -5.28
CA ALA A 176 29.51 -13.51 -5.41
C ALA A 176 28.37 -14.46 -5.00
N ALA A 177 27.57 -14.08 -4.01
CA ALA A 177 26.41 -14.85 -3.55
C ALA A 177 25.11 -14.55 -4.34
N ALA A 178 25.15 -13.71 -5.37
CA ALA A 178 23.97 -13.24 -6.11
C ALA A 178 22.84 -12.71 -5.19
N SER A 179 23.24 -12.03 -4.11
CA SER A 179 22.34 -11.58 -3.03
C SER A 179 22.20 -10.06 -2.93
N VAL A 180 22.82 -9.32 -3.86
CA VAL A 180 22.62 -7.87 -3.95
C VAL A 180 21.14 -7.57 -4.25
N PRO A 181 20.47 -6.71 -3.48
CA PRO A 181 19.08 -6.39 -3.73
C PRO A 181 18.91 -5.71 -5.09
N LYS A 182 17.99 -6.22 -5.93
CA LYS A 182 17.73 -5.63 -7.26
C LYS A 182 17.38 -4.14 -7.19
N TRP A 183 16.63 -3.73 -6.17
CA TRP A 183 16.26 -2.33 -5.94
C TRP A 183 17.45 -1.41 -5.66
N SER A 184 18.63 -1.94 -5.29
CA SER A 184 19.82 -1.10 -5.10
C SER A 184 20.63 -0.90 -6.37
N GLN A 185 20.26 -1.57 -7.46
CA GLN A 185 20.99 -1.55 -8.74
C GLN A 185 20.16 -0.99 -9.89
N ASP A 186 18.84 -1.10 -9.81
CA ASP A 186 17.91 -0.67 -10.85
C ASP A 186 16.87 0.32 -10.31
N PHE A 187 16.78 1.49 -10.93
CA PHE A 187 15.89 2.57 -10.48
C PHE A 187 14.42 2.17 -10.58
N ARG A 188 14.02 1.47 -11.66
CA ARG A 188 12.65 0.98 -11.83
C ARG A 188 12.31 -0.04 -10.75
N ALA A 189 13.19 -0.99 -10.48
CA ALA A 189 13.03 -1.96 -9.40
C ALA A 189 12.95 -1.29 -8.01
N ALA A 190 13.65 -0.18 -7.79
CA ALA A 190 13.52 0.61 -6.56
C ALA A 190 12.12 1.23 -6.43
N CYS A 191 11.60 1.83 -7.51
CA CYS A 191 10.25 2.38 -7.56
C CYS A 191 9.19 1.29 -7.30
N GLN A 192 9.28 0.18 -8.02
CA GLN A 192 8.40 -1.00 -7.85
C GLN A 192 8.47 -1.56 -6.42
N THR A 193 9.67 -1.70 -5.85
CA THR A 193 9.83 -2.21 -4.48
C THR A 193 9.15 -1.30 -3.46
N TRP A 194 9.31 0.02 -3.61
CA TRP A 194 8.62 0.97 -2.74
C TRP A 194 7.10 0.88 -2.90
N ARG A 195 6.60 0.93 -4.14
CA ARG A 195 5.17 0.77 -4.46
C ARG A 195 4.61 -0.48 -3.80
N ASP A 196 5.16 -1.65 -4.15
CA ASP A 196 4.60 -2.95 -3.76
C ASP A 196 4.51 -3.10 -2.24
N HIS A 197 5.47 -2.53 -1.49
CA HIS A 197 5.44 -2.56 -0.03
C HIS A 197 4.41 -1.58 0.56
N VAL A 198 4.29 -0.38 -0.02
CA VAL A 198 3.33 0.62 0.45
C VAL A 198 1.91 0.17 0.15
N GLU A 199 1.61 -0.27 -1.07
CA GLU A 199 0.29 -0.76 -1.46
C GLU A 199 -0.15 -1.96 -0.63
N ALA A 200 0.73 -2.96 -0.44
CA ALA A 200 0.40 -4.11 0.40
C ALA A 200 0.12 -3.73 1.87
N ALA A 201 0.86 -2.76 2.41
CA ALA A 201 0.66 -2.31 3.78
C ALA A 201 -0.57 -1.38 3.92
N LEU A 202 -0.88 -0.57 2.91
CA LEU A 202 -2.10 0.24 2.85
C LEU A 202 -3.35 -0.64 2.74
N ASP A 203 -3.34 -1.63 1.84
CA ASP A 203 -4.42 -2.60 1.70
C ASP A 203 -4.72 -3.30 3.03
N PHE A 204 -3.67 -3.79 3.70
CA PHE A 204 -3.83 -4.39 5.04
C PHE A 204 -4.38 -3.39 6.07
N SER A 205 -3.92 -2.13 6.03
CA SER A 205 -4.37 -1.09 6.96
C SER A 205 -5.87 -0.79 6.81
N ILE A 206 -6.33 -0.64 5.56
CA ILE A 206 -7.74 -0.38 5.22
C ILE A 206 -8.65 -1.51 5.72
N HIS A 207 -8.23 -2.76 5.57
CA HIS A 207 -9.01 -3.92 6.01
C HIS A 207 -8.88 -4.23 7.51
N HIS A 208 -7.91 -3.66 8.21
CA HIS A 208 -7.65 -3.91 9.63
C HIS A 208 -7.36 -2.65 10.45
N PRO A 209 -8.24 -1.63 10.47
CA PRO A 209 -7.97 -0.34 11.12
C PRO A 209 -7.77 -0.43 12.64
N ASN A 210 -8.33 -1.45 13.29
CA ASN A 210 -8.16 -1.68 14.73
C ASN A 210 -6.84 -2.41 15.08
N ARG A 211 -6.11 -2.90 14.07
CA ARG A 211 -4.85 -3.65 14.24
C ARG A 211 -3.71 -3.10 13.41
N CYS A 212 -3.92 -2.09 12.58
CA CYS A 212 -2.87 -1.43 11.82
C CYS A 212 -2.95 0.09 12.02
N LEU A 213 -1.83 0.70 12.40
CA LEU A 213 -1.66 2.15 12.45
C LEU A 213 -0.67 2.57 11.37
N THR A 214 -1.09 3.47 10.47
CA THR A 214 -0.18 4.12 9.52
C THR A 214 0.44 5.38 10.14
N VAL A 215 1.76 5.50 10.07
CA VAL A 215 2.55 6.62 10.57
C VAL A 215 3.41 7.17 9.43
N ARG A 216 3.31 8.47 9.18
CA ARG A 216 4.18 9.14 8.20
C ARG A 216 5.52 9.46 8.83
N TYR A 217 6.60 9.06 8.18
CA TYR A 217 7.97 9.27 8.65
C TYR A 217 8.29 10.76 8.84
N GLU A 218 7.83 11.60 7.91
CA GLU A 218 8.04 13.04 7.94
C GLU A 218 7.37 13.68 9.17
N GLU A 219 6.13 13.28 9.49
CA GLU A 219 5.40 13.75 10.67
C GLU A 219 6.03 13.23 11.96
N LEU A 220 6.44 11.96 11.99
CA LEU A 220 7.13 11.36 13.13
C LEU A 220 8.49 12.03 13.40
N ILE A 221 9.17 12.53 12.37
CA ILE A 221 10.36 13.34 12.54
C ILE A 221 10.01 14.74 13.04
N ALA A 222 9.00 15.39 12.47
CA ALA A 222 8.63 16.75 12.83
C ALA A 222 8.22 16.84 14.32
N ASP A 223 7.40 15.90 14.78
CA ASP A 223 6.96 15.80 16.18
C ASP A 223 7.00 14.34 16.68
N PRO A 224 8.18 13.86 17.14
CA PRO A 224 8.30 12.53 17.71
C PRO A 224 7.44 12.35 18.96
N GLU A 225 7.16 13.41 19.71
CA GLU A 225 6.42 13.30 20.96
C GLU A 225 4.95 13.00 20.69
N ALA A 226 4.35 13.72 19.73
CA ALA A 226 3.01 13.39 19.25
C ALA A 226 2.97 12.02 18.57
N GLY A 227 3.92 11.72 17.68
CA GLY A 227 3.95 10.46 16.94
C GLY A 227 4.07 9.23 17.84
N PHE A 228 5.00 9.22 18.80
CA PHE A 228 5.14 8.11 19.74
C PHE A 228 3.99 8.04 20.74
N ARG A 229 3.39 9.18 21.15
CA ARG A 229 2.16 9.16 21.96
C ARG A 229 1.03 8.42 21.24
N THR A 230 0.81 8.68 19.96
CA THR A 230 -0.17 7.95 19.14
C THR A 230 0.19 6.47 19.04
N ILE A 231 1.46 6.13 18.78
CA ILE A 231 1.91 4.74 18.70
C ILE A 231 1.67 4.00 20.03
N PHE A 232 2.05 4.57 21.17
CA PHE A 232 1.88 3.96 22.48
C PHE A 232 0.41 3.74 22.84
N GLN A 233 -0.44 4.72 22.53
CA GLN A 233 -1.88 4.59 22.71
C GLN A 233 -2.43 3.45 21.85
N PHE A 234 -2.04 3.38 20.59
CA PHE A 234 -2.49 2.36 19.65
C PHE A 234 -2.06 0.95 20.06
N VAL A 235 -0.82 0.76 20.51
CA VAL A 235 -0.34 -0.55 20.99
C VAL A 235 -0.59 -0.76 22.48
N HIS A 236 -1.32 0.12 23.17
CA HIS A 236 -1.66 -0.04 24.58
C HIS A 236 -0.46 -0.23 25.54
N VAL A 237 0.61 0.55 25.37
CA VAL A 237 1.74 0.60 26.33
C VAL A 237 1.81 1.97 27.01
N PRO A 238 2.36 2.05 28.25
CA PRO A 238 2.54 3.32 28.94
C PRO A 238 3.38 4.32 28.13
N HIS A 239 3.13 5.61 28.28
CA HIS A 239 3.97 6.61 27.65
C HIS A 239 5.37 6.64 28.30
N GLN A 240 6.43 6.51 27.49
CA GLN A 240 7.82 6.60 27.97
C GLN A 240 8.69 7.47 27.08
N ARG A 241 9.62 8.18 27.72
CA ARG A 241 10.58 9.06 27.04
C ARG A 241 11.70 8.31 26.31
N GLY A 242 12.10 7.13 26.78
CA GLY A 242 13.23 6.36 26.25
C GLY A 242 13.19 6.19 24.72
N PRO A 243 12.10 5.62 24.15
CA PRO A 243 11.95 5.51 22.70
C PRO A 243 12.01 6.84 21.95
N ILE A 244 11.39 7.90 22.50
CA ILE A 244 11.32 9.23 21.87
C ILE A 244 12.71 9.86 21.80
N ASP A 245 13.44 9.84 22.92
CA ASP A 245 14.77 10.42 23.03
C ASP A 245 15.78 9.61 22.20
N PHE A 246 15.64 8.28 22.13
CA PHE A 246 16.42 7.45 21.22
C PHE A 246 16.17 7.81 19.76
N PHE A 247 14.89 7.91 19.34
CA PHE A 247 14.53 8.26 17.97
C PHE A 247 15.11 9.61 17.55
N ARG A 248 15.05 10.63 18.43
CA ARG A 248 15.63 11.97 18.20
C ARG A 248 17.15 11.92 17.98
N SER A 249 17.88 11.09 18.73
CA SER A 249 19.35 11.03 18.71
C SER A 249 19.94 10.28 17.51
N ARG A 250 19.17 9.38 16.87
CA ARG A 250 19.66 8.42 15.86
C ARG A 250 19.06 8.62 14.46
N ARG A 251 18.55 9.82 14.18
CA ARG A 251 17.60 10.14 13.09
C ARG A 251 18.00 9.71 11.67
N ILE A 252 19.23 9.29 11.37
CA ILE A 252 19.60 8.83 10.01
C ILE A 252 20.70 7.73 10.05
N GLN A 253 20.42 6.52 10.53
CA GLN A 253 21.21 5.34 10.15
C GLN A 253 20.50 4.04 10.56
N SER A 254 19.89 3.36 9.59
CA SER A 254 19.11 2.15 9.86
C SER A 254 19.81 0.83 9.50
N SER A 255 21.06 0.85 8.99
CA SER A 255 21.75 -0.39 8.58
C SER A 255 23.28 -0.42 8.75
N PHE A 256 23.99 0.71 8.84
CA PHE A 256 25.46 0.73 8.95
C PHE A 256 25.92 1.64 10.09
N PRO A 257 26.98 1.27 10.85
CA PRO A 257 27.57 2.15 11.86
C PRO A 257 28.51 3.21 11.22
N GLY A 258 28.43 4.47 11.64
CA GLY A 258 29.63 5.34 11.67
C GLY A 258 29.74 6.53 10.71
N THR A 259 28.65 7.15 10.24
CA THR A 259 28.75 8.42 9.48
C THR A 259 27.88 9.53 10.09
N ALA A 260 28.41 10.76 10.08
CA ALA A 260 27.82 11.93 10.74
C ALA A 260 26.50 12.40 10.10
N ILE A 261 25.68 13.05 10.92
CA ILE A 261 24.27 13.38 10.69
C ILE A 261 24.12 14.77 10.05
N ALA A 262 23.48 14.84 8.89
CA ALA A 262 22.89 16.07 8.36
C ALA A 262 21.39 16.12 8.69
N THR A 263 20.87 17.29 9.05
CA THR A 263 19.45 17.56 9.31
C THR A 263 18.56 17.20 8.10
N PRO A 264 17.36 16.63 8.28
CA PRO A 264 16.46 16.24 7.18
C PRO A 264 16.00 17.42 6.29
N GLU A 265 15.91 18.62 6.87
CA GLU A 265 15.40 19.84 6.23
C GLU A 265 16.39 20.45 5.21
N ASP A 266 17.69 20.12 5.30
CA ASP A 266 18.72 20.66 4.40
C ASP A 266 19.06 19.73 3.23
N ARG A 267 18.40 18.58 3.10
CA ARG A 267 18.67 17.66 2.01
C ARG A 267 17.90 18.08 0.76
N PRO A 268 18.58 18.29 -0.38
CA PRO A 268 17.93 18.63 -1.63
C PRO A 268 16.84 17.60 -1.96
N ASP A 269 15.77 18.09 -2.57
CA ASP A 269 14.70 17.25 -3.06
C ASP A 269 15.27 16.31 -4.15
N PRO A 270 15.28 14.97 -3.93
CA PRO A 270 15.85 14.03 -4.90
C PRO A 270 15.22 14.15 -6.28
N TRP A 271 13.97 14.61 -6.35
CA TRP A 271 13.29 14.86 -7.61
C TRP A 271 14.07 15.81 -8.52
N GLN A 272 14.71 16.85 -7.97
CA GLN A 272 15.43 17.84 -8.77
C GLN A 272 16.74 17.29 -9.36
N GLU A 273 17.29 16.24 -8.76
CA GLU A 273 18.54 15.60 -9.20
C GLU A 273 18.30 14.49 -10.24
N TRP A 274 17.06 14.01 -10.34
CA TRP A 274 16.71 12.94 -11.26
C TRP A 274 16.69 13.40 -12.72
N THR A 275 17.20 12.53 -13.58
CA THR A 275 17.02 12.67 -15.03
C THR A 275 15.53 12.61 -15.40
N LEU A 276 15.15 13.19 -16.53
CA LEU A 276 13.77 13.11 -17.03
C LEU A 276 13.30 11.66 -17.22
N SER A 277 14.20 10.76 -17.62
CA SER A 277 13.89 9.32 -17.69
C SER A 277 13.51 8.76 -16.32
N GLN A 278 14.30 9.04 -15.29
CA GLN A 278 14.01 8.61 -13.91
C GLN A 278 12.71 9.20 -13.39
N LYS A 279 12.44 10.50 -13.62
CA LYS A 279 11.16 11.13 -13.27
C LYS A 279 9.97 10.40 -13.90
N ARG A 280 10.05 10.07 -15.20
CA ARG A 280 9.00 9.30 -15.90
C ARG A 280 8.81 7.91 -15.32
N VAL A 281 9.90 7.18 -15.09
CA VAL A 281 9.83 5.85 -14.46
C VAL A 281 9.20 5.94 -13.08
N PHE A 282 9.55 6.94 -12.28
CA PHE A 282 8.95 7.11 -10.97
C PHE A 282 7.46 7.41 -11.05
N MET A 283 7.03 8.31 -11.93
CA MET A 283 5.60 8.60 -12.12
C MET A 283 4.82 7.38 -12.57
N GLU A 284 5.36 6.65 -13.55
CA GLU A 284 4.75 5.42 -14.08
C GLU A 284 4.61 4.32 -13.01
N GLU A 285 5.64 4.14 -12.17
CA GLU A 285 5.67 3.01 -11.23
C GLU A 285 5.13 3.34 -9.84
N ALA A 286 5.20 4.58 -9.40
CA ALA A 286 5.01 4.97 -7.99
C ALA A 286 4.22 6.27 -7.80
N GLY A 287 3.91 7.01 -8.89
CA GLY A 287 3.22 8.30 -8.82
C GLY A 287 1.86 8.20 -8.13
N GLN A 288 1.01 7.29 -8.60
CA GLN A 288 -0.32 7.07 -8.02
C GLN A 288 -0.25 6.66 -6.54
N THR A 289 0.67 5.77 -6.19
CA THR A 289 0.87 5.33 -4.80
C THR A 289 1.31 6.46 -3.87
N MET A 290 2.03 7.49 -4.36
CA MET A 290 2.34 8.69 -3.57
C MET A 290 1.08 9.45 -3.16
N LEU A 291 0.09 9.53 -4.05
CA LEU A 291 -1.20 10.16 -3.78
C LEU A 291 -2.03 9.31 -2.81
N GLU A 292 -2.15 8.01 -3.07
CA GLU A 292 -2.92 7.09 -2.23
C GLU A 292 -2.38 6.97 -0.80
N ALA A 293 -1.06 7.07 -0.65
CA ALA A 293 -0.41 7.12 0.67
C ALA A 293 -0.52 8.49 1.37
N GLY A 294 -1.15 9.49 0.74
CA GLY A 294 -1.28 10.85 1.26
C GLY A 294 0.05 11.62 1.36
N LEU A 295 1.05 11.21 0.58
CA LEU A 295 2.40 11.81 0.61
C LEU A 295 2.49 13.07 -0.26
N VAL A 296 1.64 13.15 -1.30
CA VAL A 296 1.48 14.34 -2.15
C VAL A 296 0.01 14.67 -2.31
N SER A 297 -0.29 15.93 -2.63
CA SER A 297 -1.61 16.33 -3.11
C SER A 297 -1.74 16.05 -4.61
N GLU A 298 -2.96 16.01 -5.15
CA GLU A 298 -3.19 15.90 -6.59
C GLU A 298 -2.50 17.02 -7.38
N ALA A 299 -2.57 18.25 -6.87
CA ALA A 299 -1.90 19.40 -7.48
C ALA A 299 -0.37 19.25 -7.48
N GLU A 300 0.21 18.63 -6.46
CA GLU A 300 1.64 18.30 -6.46
C GLU A 300 1.94 17.16 -7.44
N LEU A 301 1.14 16.10 -7.46
CA LEU A 301 1.30 14.99 -8.39
C LEU A 301 1.29 15.49 -9.84
N GLN A 302 0.33 16.34 -10.21
CA GLN A 302 0.24 16.93 -11.54
C GLN A 302 1.51 17.74 -11.88
N ARG A 303 2.03 18.55 -10.95
CA ARG A 303 3.30 19.27 -11.17
C ARG A 303 4.48 18.33 -11.40
N LEU A 304 4.50 17.19 -10.72
CA LEU A 304 5.54 16.16 -10.90
C LEU A 304 5.37 15.46 -12.26
N GLU A 305 4.15 15.13 -12.67
CA GLU A 305 3.86 14.58 -14.01
C GLU A 305 4.31 15.53 -15.12
N GLU A 306 3.92 16.80 -15.04
CA GLU A 306 4.33 17.83 -15.99
C GLU A 306 5.86 17.96 -16.07
N ASP A 307 6.53 17.94 -14.93
CA ASP A 307 8.00 18.01 -14.88
C ASP A 307 8.68 16.74 -15.41
N ALA A 308 8.09 15.55 -15.20
CA ALA A 308 8.57 14.28 -15.75
C ALA A 308 8.39 14.22 -17.28
N GLU A 309 7.33 14.82 -17.80
CA GLU A 309 7.04 14.84 -19.23
C GLU A 309 7.83 15.88 -20.02
N ARG A 310 8.47 16.86 -19.34
CA ARG A 310 9.40 17.80 -20.00
C ARG A 310 10.42 17.02 -20.85
N GLN A 311 10.72 17.49 -22.07
CA GLN A 311 11.86 16.96 -22.82
C GLN A 311 13.11 17.79 -22.54
N PRO A 312 14.31 17.18 -22.49
CA PRO A 312 15.53 17.94 -22.32
C PRO A 312 15.75 18.77 -23.59
N GLY A 313 15.68 20.09 -23.45
CA GLY A 313 15.75 21.04 -24.57
C GLY A 313 14.41 21.55 -25.10
N SER A 314 13.27 21.19 -24.51
CA SER A 314 11.96 21.72 -24.91
C SER A 314 11.23 22.41 -23.74
N SER A 315 11.53 23.67 -23.48
CA SER A 315 10.68 24.53 -22.63
C SER A 315 9.33 24.90 -23.28
N GLY A 316 8.83 24.14 -24.26
CA GLY A 316 7.60 24.46 -24.98
C GLY A 316 6.67 23.29 -25.33
N MET A 317 7.10 22.03 -25.25
CA MET A 317 6.33 20.94 -25.90
C MET A 317 5.17 20.36 -25.07
N GLY A 318 5.23 20.42 -23.73
CA GLY A 318 4.11 20.07 -22.85
C GLY A 318 3.00 21.12 -22.92
N LEU A 319 3.37 22.40 -22.85
CA LEU A 319 2.46 23.52 -23.12
C LEU A 319 1.85 23.40 -24.53
N LEU A 320 2.63 23.07 -25.57
CA LEU A 320 2.12 22.85 -26.93
C LEU A 320 1.24 21.58 -27.08
N ARG A 321 1.32 20.60 -26.18
CA ARG A 321 0.43 19.42 -26.19
C ARG A 321 -0.86 19.73 -25.45
N TYR A 322 -0.78 20.36 -24.28
CA TYR A 322 -1.93 20.88 -23.56
C TYR A 322 -2.71 21.89 -24.41
N GLN A 323 -2.02 22.88 -25.00
CA GLN A 323 -2.61 23.85 -25.93
C GLN A 323 -3.26 23.14 -27.11
N ARG A 324 -2.61 22.14 -27.72
CA ARG A 324 -3.25 21.36 -28.80
C ARG A 324 -4.47 20.56 -28.32
N THR A 325 -4.43 19.98 -27.13
CA THR A 325 -5.59 19.28 -26.56
C THR A 325 -6.73 20.26 -26.28
N GLN A 326 -6.42 21.45 -25.74
CA GLN A 326 -7.38 22.51 -25.47
C GLN A 326 -7.98 23.06 -26.77
N GLU A 327 -7.14 23.45 -27.74
CA GLU A 327 -7.55 23.91 -29.07
C GLU A 327 -8.42 22.87 -29.77
N HIS A 328 -8.01 21.60 -29.71
CA HIS A 328 -8.78 20.50 -30.30
C HIS A 328 -10.13 20.29 -29.60
N ILE A 329 -10.16 20.33 -28.27
CA ILE A 329 -11.42 20.27 -27.50
C ILE A 329 -12.33 21.46 -27.85
N GLN A 330 -11.78 22.67 -27.96
CA GLN A 330 -12.50 23.87 -28.37
C GLN A 330 -13.07 23.74 -29.78
N ASP A 331 -12.29 23.21 -30.73
CA ASP A 331 -12.73 22.96 -32.10
C ASP A 331 -13.88 21.93 -32.15
N ILE A 332 -13.75 20.81 -31.43
CA ILE A 332 -14.79 19.78 -31.38
C ILE A 332 -16.07 20.32 -30.75
N VAL A 333 -15.97 21.07 -29.64
CA VAL A 333 -17.14 21.70 -29.01
C VAL A 333 -17.76 22.75 -29.94
N GLY A 334 -16.93 23.57 -30.60
CA GLY A 334 -17.38 24.57 -31.57
C GLY A 334 -18.12 23.98 -32.77
N GLN A 335 -17.75 22.76 -33.20
CA GLN A 335 -18.39 22.06 -34.31
C GLN A 335 -19.66 21.30 -33.93
N LEU A 336 -19.71 20.72 -32.73
CA LEU A 336 -20.74 19.74 -32.37
C LEU A 336 -21.78 20.22 -31.35
N VAL A 337 -21.45 21.23 -30.55
CA VAL A 337 -22.35 21.80 -29.53
C VAL A 337 -23.01 23.05 -30.11
N PRO A 338 -24.34 23.21 -30.06
CA PRO A 338 -25.01 24.45 -30.48
C PRO A 338 -24.54 25.68 -29.70
N GLU A 339 -24.60 26.86 -30.32
CA GLU A 339 -24.38 28.13 -29.58
C GLU A 339 -25.44 28.30 -28.47
N GLY A 340 -25.02 28.78 -27.31
CA GLY A 340 -25.85 28.97 -26.13
C GLY A 340 -25.97 27.74 -25.22
N ASP A 341 -25.57 26.55 -25.68
CA ASP A 341 -25.63 25.33 -24.88
C ASP A 341 -24.49 25.24 -23.86
N SER A 342 -24.69 24.36 -22.87
CA SER A 342 -23.77 24.15 -21.75
C SER A 342 -23.07 22.79 -21.83
N VAL A 343 -21.76 22.78 -21.56
CA VAL A 343 -20.88 21.60 -21.59
C VAL A 343 -20.29 21.37 -20.21
N LEU A 344 -20.68 20.27 -19.57
CA LEU A 344 -19.98 19.76 -18.39
C LEU A 344 -18.64 19.20 -18.81
N VAL A 345 -17.58 19.51 -18.09
CA VAL A 345 -16.24 18.99 -18.36
C VAL A 345 -15.70 18.30 -17.13
N VAL A 346 -15.20 17.08 -17.27
CA VAL A 346 -14.40 16.41 -16.23
C VAL A 346 -13.05 17.08 -16.12
N SER A 347 -13.04 18.32 -15.62
CA SER A 347 -11.93 19.27 -15.79
C SER A 347 -10.96 19.28 -14.62
N ARG A 348 -11.35 18.69 -13.47
CA ARG A 348 -10.59 18.76 -12.21
C ARG A 348 -10.22 20.19 -11.76
N GLY A 349 -11.10 21.15 -12.03
CA GLY A 349 -10.90 22.55 -11.68
C GLY A 349 -10.07 23.37 -12.68
N ASP A 350 -9.74 22.83 -13.85
CA ASP A 350 -9.09 23.60 -14.92
C ASP A 350 -10.09 24.51 -15.65
N GLU A 351 -9.97 25.82 -15.40
CA GLU A 351 -10.79 26.88 -16.00
C GLU A 351 -10.56 27.04 -17.51
N ASN A 352 -9.38 26.70 -18.03
CA ASN A 352 -9.09 26.88 -19.45
C ASN A 352 -9.85 25.86 -20.31
N LEU A 353 -10.16 24.68 -19.75
CA LEU A 353 -10.98 23.66 -20.39
C LEU A 353 -12.46 24.03 -20.46
N LEU A 354 -12.90 25.13 -19.82
CA LEU A 354 -14.27 25.62 -19.86
C LEU A 354 -14.47 26.74 -20.89
N GLN A 355 -13.39 27.23 -21.51
CA GLN A 355 -13.44 28.37 -22.42
C GLN A 355 -13.91 27.94 -23.81
N PHE A 356 -15.21 28.07 -24.05
CA PHE A 356 -15.85 27.77 -25.33
C PHE A 356 -16.52 29.02 -25.91
N GLU A 357 -16.14 29.40 -27.14
CA GLU A 357 -16.74 30.56 -27.79
C GLU A 357 -18.26 30.35 -27.99
N GLY A 358 -19.07 31.29 -27.50
CA GLY A 358 -20.54 31.25 -27.63
C GLY A 358 -21.26 30.14 -26.84
N ARG A 359 -20.58 29.43 -25.93
CA ARG A 359 -21.12 28.31 -25.12
C ARG A 359 -20.71 28.45 -23.66
N THR A 360 -21.35 27.71 -22.76
CA THR A 360 -21.03 27.78 -21.33
C THR A 360 -20.35 26.50 -20.87
N GLY A 361 -19.09 26.58 -20.42
CA GLY A 361 -18.39 25.44 -19.80
C GLY A 361 -18.67 25.37 -18.30
N TRP A 362 -19.01 24.18 -17.79
CA TRP A 362 -19.24 23.90 -16.37
C TRP A 362 -18.29 22.81 -15.88
N HIS A 363 -17.91 22.89 -14.60
CA HIS A 363 -17.12 21.85 -13.97
C HIS A 363 -17.96 20.59 -13.72
N PHE A 364 -17.31 19.44 -13.80
CA PHE A 364 -17.86 18.18 -13.35
C PHE A 364 -16.80 17.35 -12.60
N PRO A 365 -17.06 16.94 -11.34
CA PRO A 365 -18.15 17.40 -10.46
C PRO A 365 -18.02 18.88 -10.07
N GLN A 366 -19.15 19.51 -9.70
CA GLN A 366 -19.18 20.87 -9.15
C GLN A 366 -20.07 20.96 -7.90
N ASP A 367 -19.84 21.98 -7.08
CA ASP A 367 -20.66 22.30 -5.91
C ASP A 367 -21.93 23.09 -6.30
N GLU A 368 -22.66 23.57 -5.29
CA GLU A 368 -23.91 24.32 -5.49
C GLU A 368 -23.70 25.68 -6.17
N ASP A 369 -22.51 26.28 -6.01
CA ASP A 369 -22.12 27.57 -6.59
C ASP A 369 -21.54 27.44 -8.00
N GLY A 370 -21.41 26.20 -8.51
CA GLY A 370 -20.84 25.91 -9.84
C GLY A 370 -19.31 25.89 -9.86
N VAL A 371 -18.67 25.92 -8.69
CA VAL A 371 -17.22 25.78 -8.56
C VAL A 371 -16.87 24.28 -8.57
N TYR A 372 -15.69 23.93 -9.08
CA TYR A 372 -15.22 22.54 -9.00
C TYR A 372 -15.25 22.05 -7.55
N ALA A 373 -15.89 20.89 -7.33
CA ALA A 373 -16.21 20.40 -5.98
C ALA A 373 -14.98 20.12 -5.11
N GLY A 374 -13.78 20.02 -5.70
CA GLY A 374 -12.53 19.75 -4.97
C GLY A 374 -12.38 18.28 -4.53
N TYR A 375 -13.33 17.42 -4.89
CA TYR A 375 -13.31 15.98 -4.66
C TYR A 375 -13.99 15.25 -5.81
N HIS A 376 -13.65 13.97 -5.98
CA HIS A 376 -14.35 13.07 -6.90
C HIS A 376 -15.53 12.37 -6.20
N PRO A 377 -16.57 11.96 -6.93
CA PRO A 377 -17.68 11.18 -6.35
C PRO A 377 -17.14 9.92 -5.67
N ALA A 378 -17.60 9.60 -4.46
CA ALA A 378 -17.10 8.44 -3.70
C ALA A 378 -17.40 7.10 -4.37
N HIS A 379 -18.45 7.03 -5.21
CA HIS A 379 -18.88 5.84 -5.92
C HIS A 379 -19.71 6.18 -7.16
N THR A 380 -20.00 5.16 -7.98
CA THR A 380 -20.68 5.29 -9.27
C THR A 380 -22.06 5.97 -9.17
N GLU A 381 -22.86 5.61 -8.17
CA GLU A 381 -24.23 6.14 -8.02
C GLU A 381 -24.22 7.64 -7.73
N GLN A 382 -23.21 8.12 -6.99
CA GLN A 382 -23.06 9.55 -6.72
C GLN A 382 -22.66 10.30 -8.00
N ALA A 383 -21.74 9.75 -8.80
CA ALA A 383 -21.35 10.32 -10.09
C ALA A 383 -22.55 10.46 -11.03
N ILE A 384 -23.40 9.43 -11.11
CA ILE A 384 -24.63 9.46 -11.93
C ILE A 384 -25.61 10.51 -11.38
N GLY A 385 -25.84 10.53 -10.07
CA GLY A 385 -26.74 11.52 -9.46
C GLY A 385 -26.33 12.96 -9.75
N MET A 386 -25.05 13.28 -9.60
CA MET A 386 -24.52 14.61 -9.91
C MET A 386 -24.68 14.97 -11.41
N LEU A 387 -24.49 14.01 -12.32
CA LEU A 387 -24.71 14.23 -13.75
C LEU A 387 -26.17 14.56 -14.05
N GLU A 388 -27.11 13.80 -13.48
CA GLU A 388 -28.54 14.03 -13.67
C GLU A 388 -28.99 15.38 -13.11
N ASP A 389 -28.52 15.76 -11.93
CA ASP A 389 -28.83 17.06 -11.33
C ASP A 389 -28.37 18.22 -12.22
N LEU A 390 -27.16 18.12 -12.77
CA LEU A 390 -26.59 19.15 -13.64
C LEU A 390 -27.25 19.17 -15.03
N ARG A 391 -27.64 18.01 -15.55
CA ARG A 391 -28.46 17.90 -16.76
C ARG A 391 -29.82 18.59 -16.56
N LEU A 392 -30.49 18.36 -15.43
CA LEU A 392 -31.75 19.02 -15.08
C LEU A 392 -31.59 20.54 -14.90
N LYS A 393 -30.41 21.00 -14.46
CA LYS A 393 -30.05 22.43 -14.40
C LYS A 393 -29.75 23.04 -15.77
N GLY A 394 -29.66 22.24 -16.84
CA GLY A 394 -29.51 22.71 -18.21
C GLY A 394 -28.21 22.31 -18.92
N ALA A 395 -27.38 21.43 -18.33
CA ALA A 395 -26.23 20.87 -19.04
C ALA A 395 -26.69 20.02 -20.22
N GLY A 396 -26.30 20.42 -21.43
CA GLY A 396 -26.64 19.72 -22.68
C GLY A 396 -25.63 18.64 -23.05
N TYR A 397 -24.39 18.75 -22.56
CA TYR A 397 -23.28 17.86 -22.95
C TYR A 397 -22.38 17.53 -21.77
N LEU A 398 -21.70 16.38 -21.86
CA LEU A 398 -20.60 15.98 -20.98
C LEU A 398 -19.36 15.67 -21.82
N LEU A 399 -18.26 16.35 -21.53
CA LEU A 399 -16.95 16.17 -22.13
C LEU A 399 -16.00 15.52 -21.11
N VAL A 400 -15.38 14.42 -21.52
CA VAL A 400 -14.31 13.74 -20.78
C VAL A 400 -13.02 13.94 -21.58
N PRO A 401 -12.06 14.78 -21.14
CA PRO A 401 -10.79 14.95 -21.82
C PRO A 401 -9.90 13.71 -21.63
N LEU A 402 -8.84 13.56 -22.45
CA LEU A 402 -7.85 12.48 -22.35
C LEU A 402 -7.28 12.35 -20.93
N SER A 403 -7.01 13.48 -20.28
CA SER A 403 -6.55 13.53 -18.89
C SER A 403 -7.54 12.91 -17.89
N ALA A 404 -8.79 12.65 -18.29
CA ALA A 404 -9.84 12.06 -17.47
C ALA A 404 -10.40 10.75 -18.06
N PHE A 405 -9.75 10.11 -19.05
CA PHE A 405 -10.25 8.84 -19.60
C PHE A 405 -10.34 7.72 -18.56
N TRP A 406 -9.41 7.68 -17.61
CA TRP A 406 -9.44 6.75 -16.48
C TRP A 406 -10.74 6.86 -15.66
N TRP A 407 -11.43 8.01 -15.68
CA TRP A 407 -12.70 8.23 -14.98
C TRP A 407 -13.77 7.28 -15.50
N LEU A 408 -13.75 6.97 -16.80
CA LEU A 408 -14.67 6.03 -17.43
C LEU A 408 -14.35 4.56 -17.10
N ASP A 409 -13.10 4.26 -16.75
CA ASP A 409 -12.69 2.92 -16.30
C ASP A 409 -12.96 2.72 -14.81
N PHE A 410 -12.67 3.73 -13.98
CA PHE A 410 -12.88 3.71 -12.53
C PHE A 410 -14.39 3.67 -12.18
N TYR A 411 -15.20 4.53 -12.80
CA TYR A 411 -16.65 4.48 -12.66
C TYR A 411 -17.28 3.68 -13.80
N ALA A 412 -16.95 2.39 -13.89
CA ALA A 412 -17.43 1.52 -14.97
C ALA A 412 -18.97 1.54 -15.12
N GLY A 413 -19.72 1.64 -14.02
CA GLY A 413 -21.18 1.77 -14.08
C GLY A 413 -21.67 3.14 -14.56
N PHE A 414 -20.90 4.21 -14.32
CA PHE A 414 -21.17 5.53 -14.90
C PHE A 414 -20.93 5.51 -16.41
N ARG A 415 -19.80 4.95 -16.88
CA ARG A 415 -19.55 4.75 -18.31
C ARG A 415 -20.69 3.95 -18.96
N ASN A 416 -21.09 2.83 -18.36
CA ASN A 416 -22.18 2.02 -18.88
C ASN A 416 -23.49 2.82 -18.98
N THR A 417 -23.76 3.68 -17.98
CA THR A 417 -24.93 4.57 -17.99
C THR A 417 -24.85 5.58 -19.14
N LEU A 418 -23.70 6.22 -19.32
CA LEU A 418 -23.47 7.15 -20.44
C LEU A 418 -23.69 6.49 -21.80
N GLU A 419 -23.05 5.34 -22.02
CA GLU A 419 -23.11 4.61 -23.29
C GLU A 419 -24.50 3.99 -23.55
N THR A 420 -25.30 3.77 -22.50
CA THR A 420 -26.64 3.20 -22.63
C THR A 420 -27.71 4.25 -22.88
N ASN A 421 -27.63 5.39 -22.18
CA ASN A 421 -28.71 6.37 -22.07
C ASN A 421 -28.48 7.64 -22.91
N TYR A 422 -27.22 7.95 -23.23
CA TYR A 422 -26.83 9.17 -23.92
C TYR A 422 -26.15 8.88 -25.25
N VAL A 423 -26.14 9.88 -26.14
CA VAL A 423 -25.51 9.74 -27.45
C VAL A 423 -24.05 10.15 -27.35
N GLN A 424 -23.13 9.24 -27.67
CA GLN A 424 -21.71 9.59 -27.83
C GLN A 424 -21.54 10.39 -29.13
N ALA A 425 -21.52 11.72 -29.02
CA ALA A 425 -21.39 12.65 -30.14
C ALA A 425 -19.98 12.64 -30.75
N TRP A 426 -18.95 12.36 -29.95
CA TRP A 426 -17.56 12.30 -30.42
C TRP A 426 -16.69 11.39 -29.55
N ARG A 427 -15.66 10.78 -30.17
CA ARG A 427 -14.59 10.07 -29.46
C ARG A 427 -13.33 10.02 -30.32
N ASP A 428 -12.22 10.44 -29.75
CA ASP A 428 -10.88 10.26 -30.30
C ASP A 428 -9.84 10.08 -29.19
N SER A 429 -8.56 10.31 -29.51
CA SER A 429 -7.47 10.23 -28.54
C SER A 429 -7.38 11.43 -27.58
N TYR A 430 -8.15 12.50 -27.78
CA TYR A 430 -8.08 13.75 -27.00
C TYR A 430 -9.29 13.94 -26.10
N CYS A 431 -10.48 13.50 -26.51
CA CYS A 431 -11.68 13.61 -25.69
C CYS A 431 -12.79 12.62 -26.11
N VAL A 432 -13.77 12.46 -25.22
CA VAL A 432 -15.08 11.87 -25.51
C VAL A 432 -16.15 12.90 -25.17
N LEU A 433 -17.12 13.08 -26.05
CA LEU A 433 -18.25 13.99 -25.87
C LEU A 433 -19.56 13.20 -25.92
N TYR A 434 -20.39 13.34 -24.89
CA TYR A 434 -21.73 12.79 -24.80
C TYR A 434 -22.76 13.91 -24.85
N ALA A 435 -23.78 13.78 -25.71
CA ALA A 435 -24.96 14.64 -25.68
C ALA A 435 -25.93 14.09 -24.64
N LEU A 436 -26.27 14.92 -23.65
CA LEU A 436 -27.12 14.58 -22.50
C LEU A 436 -28.63 14.71 -22.82
N HIS A 437 -28.99 14.81 -24.09
CA HIS A 437 -30.37 14.65 -24.52
C HIS A 437 -30.70 13.15 -24.58
N PRO A 438 -31.89 12.71 -24.09
CA PRO A 438 -32.28 11.32 -24.13
C PRO A 438 -32.26 10.77 -25.55
N HIS A 439 -31.72 9.55 -25.73
CA HIS A 439 -31.71 8.88 -27.02
C HIS A 439 -33.15 8.74 -27.57
N PRO A 440 -33.47 9.19 -28.79
CA PRO A 440 -34.78 8.94 -29.38
C PRO A 440 -34.96 7.43 -29.55
N GLY A 441 -35.84 6.81 -28.75
CA GLY A 441 -36.17 5.39 -28.84
C GLY A 441 -35.90 4.51 -27.61
N LYS A 442 -35.43 5.06 -26.47
CA LYS A 442 -35.36 4.31 -25.20
C LYS A 442 -36.01 5.12 -24.07
N PRO A 443 -36.95 4.54 -23.30
CA PRO A 443 -37.59 5.25 -22.19
C PRO A 443 -36.57 5.53 -21.07
N THR A 444 -36.78 6.66 -20.40
CA THR A 444 -36.02 7.11 -19.21
C THR A 444 -36.36 6.28 -17.98
#